data_AF-A0A7Y2VJF0-F1
#
_entry.id   AF-A0A7Y2VJF0-F1
#
_cell.length_a   1.000
_cell.length_b   1.000
_cell.length_c   1.000
_cell.angle_alpha   90.00
_cell.angle_beta   90.00
_cell.angle_gamma   90.00
#
_symmetry.space_group_name_H-M   'P 1'
#
loop_
_entity.id
_entity.type
_entity.pdbx_description
1 polymer ?
#
loop_
_entity_poly.entity_id
_entity_poly.type
_entity_poly.pdbx_seq_one_letter_code
_entity_poly.pdbx_strand_id
1 'polypeptide(L)'
;MSRGHKRLEKNIILMSVFIVVVISLGGLVEILPLIFQDQVRTPAEGIKPYPALQLAGRDVYVREGCYVCHSQMIRPFRSETERYGAFSVAGESVYDRPFQWGSKRTGPDLARVGGRYSDDWHLIHLMNPRDVVPESNMPGYPWLAEAELDGALIEKKMSALQTLGDPYTDAEIAAAADAVAGKTEMEALIAYLQGLGRARSGR
;
A
#
# COMPACT_ATOMS: atom_id res chain seq x y z
N MET A 1 35.85 34.87 -11.42
CA MET A 1 34.73 34.22 -12.15
C MET A 1 35.20 33.78 -13.53
N SER A 2 35.10 32.50 -13.88
CA SER A 2 35.60 31.98 -15.16
C SER A 2 34.78 32.52 -16.35
N ARG A 3 35.40 32.56 -17.53
CA ARG A 3 34.74 32.99 -18.77
C ARG A 3 33.54 32.10 -19.14
N GLY A 4 33.60 30.81 -18.78
CA GLY A 4 32.52 29.83 -18.97
C GLY A 4 31.31 30.11 -18.09
N HIS A 5 31.52 30.46 -16.82
CA HIS A 5 30.43 30.77 -15.89
C HIS A 5 29.64 32.01 -16.35
N LYS A 6 30.32 33.08 -16.75
CA LYS A 6 29.70 34.29 -17.33
C LYS A 6 28.87 34.01 -18.59
N ARG A 7 29.22 32.97 -19.37
CA ARG A 7 28.50 32.57 -20.59
C ARG A 7 27.24 31.76 -20.26
N LEU A 8 27.30 30.94 -19.22
CA LEU A 8 26.17 30.16 -18.71
C LEU A 8 25.08 31.06 -18.12
N GLU A 9 25.45 31.99 -17.24
CA GLU A 9 24.50 32.89 -16.57
C GLU A 9 23.74 33.81 -17.54
N LYS A 10 24.36 34.17 -18.68
CA LYS A 10 23.77 35.10 -19.66
C LYS A 10 22.91 34.41 -20.72
N ASN A 11 22.91 33.08 -20.79
CA ASN A 11 22.17 32.33 -21.80
C ASN A 11 21.13 31.43 -21.12
N ILE A 12 19.86 31.82 -21.20
CA ILE A 12 18.75 31.10 -20.57
C ILE A 12 18.60 29.67 -21.09
N ILE A 13 18.81 29.44 -22.39
CA ILE A 13 18.71 28.10 -23.00
C ILE A 13 19.81 27.20 -22.43
N LEU A 14 21.04 27.71 -22.38
CA LEU A 14 22.17 26.96 -21.85
C LEU A 14 21.94 26.64 -20.36
N MET A 15 21.49 27.62 -19.57
CA MET A 15 21.17 27.42 -18.15
C MET A 15 20.08 26.36 -17.95
N SER A 16 18.98 26.43 -18.71
CA SER A 16 17.89 25.45 -18.64
C SER A 16 18.37 24.03 -18.96
N VAL A 17 19.21 23.85 -19.98
CA VAL A 17 19.77 22.54 -20.33
C VAL A 17 20.61 21.98 -19.17
N PHE A 18 21.50 22.79 -18.57
CA PHE A 18 22.31 22.34 -17.44
C PHE A 18 21.47 22.00 -16.21
N ILE A 19 20.41 22.77 -15.92
CA ILE A 19 19.48 22.47 -14.81
C ILE A 19 18.82 21.10 -15.02
N VAL A 20 18.27 20.85 -16.22
CA VAL A 20 17.64 19.57 -16.55
C VAL A 20 18.62 18.42 -16.38
N VAL A 21 19.86 18.57 -16.89
CA VAL A 21 20.89 17.54 -16.76
C VAL A 21 21.19 17.26 -15.28
N VAL A 22 21.48 18.29 -14.49
CA VAL A 22 21.86 18.13 -13.08
C VAL A 22 20.73 17.50 -12.24
N ILE A 23 19.48 17.93 -12.42
CA ILE A 23 18.34 17.36 -11.71
C ILE A 23 18.10 15.90 -12.12
N SER A 24 18.25 15.58 -13.41
CA SER A 24 18.03 14.22 -13.92
C SER A 24 19.04 13.21 -13.37
N LEU A 25 20.28 13.63 -13.08
CA LEU A 25 21.29 12.74 -12.53
C LEU A 25 20.88 12.12 -11.18
N GLY A 26 20.19 12.87 -10.32
CA GLY A 26 19.67 12.34 -9.05
C GLY A 26 18.67 11.20 -9.28
N GLY A 27 17.67 11.45 -10.13
CA GLY A 27 16.67 10.43 -10.47
C GLY A 27 17.27 9.21 -11.16
N LEU A 28 18.26 9.39 -12.04
CA LEU A 28 18.96 8.29 -12.70
C LEU A 28 19.71 7.41 -11.71
N VAL A 29 20.42 8.01 -10.74
CA VAL A 29 21.22 7.26 -9.75
C VAL A 29 20.35 6.58 -8.69
N GLU A 30 19.23 7.18 -8.29
CA GLU A 30 18.38 6.63 -7.24
C GLU A 30 17.32 5.64 -7.75
N ILE A 31 16.70 5.90 -8.91
CA ILE A 31 15.55 5.11 -9.40
C ILE A 31 16.00 3.96 -10.29
N LEU A 32 16.91 4.21 -11.25
CA LEU A 32 17.26 3.17 -12.24
C LEU A 32 17.83 1.91 -11.61
N PRO A 33 18.76 1.95 -10.63
CA PRO A 33 19.28 0.72 -10.04
C PRO A 33 18.19 -0.14 -9.38
N LEU A 34 17.17 0.48 -8.77
CA LEU A 34 16.07 -0.24 -8.11
C LEU A 34 15.21 -1.03 -9.11
N ILE A 35 15.06 -0.54 -10.35
CA ILE A 35 14.33 -1.26 -11.41
C ILE A 35 15.04 -2.57 -11.79
N PHE A 36 16.34 -2.71 -11.52
CA PHE A 36 17.10 -3.91 -11.85
C PHE A 36 17.54 -4.73 -10.63
N GLN A 37 17.15 -4.32 -9.41
CA GLN A 37 17.57 -4.97 -8.18
C GLN A 37 16.55 -6.00 -7.71
N ASP A 38 16.93 -7.28 -7.71
CA ASP A 38 16.05 -8.39 -7.34
C ASP A 38 15.53 -8.29 -5.90
N GLN A 39 16.32 -7.73 -4.98
CA GLN A 39 15.95 -7.60 -3.56
C GLN A 39 14.67 -6.79 -3.33
N VAL A 40 14.32 -5.88 -4.25
CA VAL A 40 13.11 -5.04 -4.16
C VAL A 40 12.03 -5.42 -5.16
N ARG A 41 12.32 -6.35 -6.09
CA ARG A 41 11.40 -6.80 -7.15
C ARG A 41 10.85 -8.20 -6.93
N THR A 42 11.58 -9.04 -6.19
CA THR A 42 11.18 -10.43 -5.96
C THR A 42 10.25 -10.49 -4.76
N PRO A 43 9.06 -11.11 -4.88
CA PRO A 43 8.15 -11.28 -3.75
C PRO A 43 8.82 -12.12 -2.66
N ALA A 44 8.58 -11.77 -1.40
CA ALA A 44 9.01 -12.61 -0.29
C ALA A 44 8.26 -13.95 -0.30
N GLU A 45 8.81 -14.95 0.39
CA GLU A 45 8.19 -16.27 0.48
C GLU A 45 6.73 -16.18 0.97
N GLY A 46 5.82 -16.87 0.28
CA GLY A 46 4.39 -16.88 0.62
C GLY A 46 3.60 -15.64 0.18
N ILE A 47 4.25 -14.60 -0.37
CA ILE A 47 3.55 -13.42 -0.89
C ILE A 47 2.95 -13.72 -2.26
N LYS A 48 1.65 -13.45 -2.39
CA LYS A 48 0.87 -13.55 -3.62
C LYS A 48 0.11 -12.23 -3.83
N PRO A 49 -0.33 -11.93 -5.07
CA PRO A 49 -1.26 -10.82 -5.32
C PRO A 49 -2.52 -10.94 -4.46
N TYR A 50 -3.14 -9.80 -4.17
CA TYR A 50 -4.34 -9.75 -3.34
C TYR A 50 -5.52 -10.48 -4.01
N PRO A 51 -6.22 -11.38 -3.31
CA PRO A 51 -7.52 -11.87 -3.77
C PRO A 51 -8.50 -10.71 -4.02
N ALA A 52 -9.48 -10.90 -4.91
CA ALA A 52 -10.41 -9.85 -5.36
C ALA A 52 -11.00 -9.00 -4.22
N LEU A 53 -11.47 -9.64 -3.14
CA LEU A 53 -12.04 -8.94 -1.98
C LEU A 53 -11.00 -8.11 -1.21
N GLN A 54 -9.77 -8.61 -1.06
CA GLN A 54 -8.68 -7.87 -0.42
C GLN A 54 -8.18 -6.72 -1.29
N LEU A 55 -8.16 -6.90 -2.62
CA LEU A 55 -7.82 -5.84 -3.56
C LEU A 55 -8.84 -4.70 -3.46
N ALA A 56 -10.13 -5.03 -3.43
CA ALA A 56 -11.21 -4.06 -3.21
C ALA A 56 -11.04 -3.33 -1.87
N GLY A 57 -10.75 -4.06 -0.79
CA GLY A 57 -10.51 -3.50 0.54
C GLY A 57 -9.30 -2.58 0.62
N ARG A 58 -8.24 -2.92 -0.11
CA ARG A 58 -7.05 -2.06 -0.25
C ARG A 58 -7.40 -0.75 -0.95
N ASP A 59 -8.23 -0.80 -1.98
CA ASP A 59 -8.67 0.41 -2.67
C ASP A 59 -9.57 1.28 -1.79
N VAL A 60 -10.41 0.67 -0.95
CA VAL A 60 -11.16 1.39 0.10
C VAL A 60 -10.21 2.02 1.11
N TYR A 61 -9.19 1.29 1.59
CA TYR A 61 -8.15 1.82 2.49
C TYR A 61 -7.44 3.06 1.91
N VAL A 62 -7.15 3.04 0.61
CA VAL A 62 -6.57 4.19 -0.11
C VAL A 62 -7.58 5.32 -0.26
N ARG A 63 -8.82 5.02 -0.66
CA ARG A 63 -9.89 6.02 -0.87
C ARG A 63 -10.23 6.77 0.42
N GLU A 64 -10.25 6.08 1.55
CA GLU A 64 -10.52 6.65 2.87
C GLU A 64 -9.30 7.33 3.51
N GLY A 65 -8.14 7.30 2.86
CA GLY A 65 -6.95 7.99 3.34
C GLY A 65 -6.37 7.40 4.63
N CYS A 66 -6.61 6.12 4.91
CA CYS A 66 -6.12 5.47 6.13
C CYS A 66 -4.59 5.60 6.29
N TYR A 67 -3.86 5.64 5.17
CA TYR A 67 -2.41 5.86 5.10
C TYR A 67 -1.93 7.20 5.69
N VAL A 68 -2.83 8.19 5.86
CA VAL A 68 -2.50 9.48 6.50
C VAL A 68 -2.26 9.31 8.00
N CYS A 69 -2.88 8.31 8.62
CA CYS A 69 -2.77 8.04 10.05
C CYS A 69 -1.99 6.76 10.37
N HIS A 70 -1.99 5.78 9.47
CA HIS A 70 -1.43 4.46 9.69
C HIS A 70 -0.32 4.15 8.68
N SER A 71 0.81 3.66 9.19
CA SER A 71 1.87 3.12 8.34
C SER A 71 1.72 1.62 8.14
N GLN A 72 2.24 1.12 7.01
CA GLN A 72 2.48 -0.30 6.81
C GLN A 72 3.98 -0.54 6.54
N MET A 73 4.84 -0.15 7.48
CA MET A 73 6.29 -0.34 7.38
C MET A 73 6.92 -0.36 8.76
N ILE A 74 7.22 -1.56 9.26
CA ILE A 74 7.86 -1.76 10.57
C ILE A 74 9.37 -1.63 10.39
N ARG A 75 9.97 -0.70 11.13
CA ARG A 75 11.42 -0.44 11.06
C ARG A 75 12.22 -1.52 11.80
N PRO A 76 13.47 -1.81 11.41
CA PRO A 76 14.31 -2.86 12.00
C PRO A 76 14.92 -2.44 13.36
N PHE A 77 14.09 -1.93 14.27
CA PHE A 77 14.46 -1.62 15.65
C PHE A 77 13.79 -2.60 16.59
N ARG A 78 14.48 -2.99 17.67
CA ARG A 78 13.93 -3.89 18.68
C ARG A 78 12.58 -3.41 19.20
N SER A 79 12.45 -2.13 19.56
CA SER A 79 11.21 -1.57 20.10
C SER A 79 10.02 -1.63 19.12
N GLU A 80 10.27 -1.54 17.81
CA GLU A 80 9.22 -1.72 16.80
C GLU A 80 8.86 -3.18 16.65
N THR A 81 9.85 -4.07 16.62
CA THR A 81 9.63 -5.50 16.49
C THR A 81 8.82 -6.06 17.67
N GLU A 82 9.11 -5.64 18.90
CA GLU A 82 8.37 -6.06 20.09
C GLU A 82 6.90 -5.57 20.05
N ARG A 83 6.66 -4.38 19.47
CA ARG A 83 5.32 -3.77 19.40
C ARG A 83 4.49 -4.33 18.23
N TYR A 84 5.07 -4.39 17.04
CA TYR A 84 4.37 -4.66 15.78
C TYR A 84 4.73 -6.02 15.16
N GLY A 85 5.72 -6.75 15.67
CA GLY A 85 6.18 -8.01 15.10
C GLY A 85 7.32 -7.82 14.10
N ALA A 86 7.66 -8.86 13.34
CA ALA A 86 8.84 -8.85 12.47
C ALA A 86 8.88 -7.63 11.53
N PHE A 87 10.05 -6.97 11.46
CA PHE A 87 10.28 -5.81 10.60
C PHE A 87 9.92 -6.10 9.13
N SER A 88 9.44 -5.07 8.43
CA SER A 88 9.00 -5.19 7.04
C SER A 88 10.18 -5.37 6.09
N VAL A 89 10.00 -6.21 5.07
CA VAL A 89 10.98 -6.38 3.97
C VAL A 89 10.38 -5.95 2.64
N ALA A 90 11.24 -5.54 1.70
CA ALA A 90 10.80 -5.00 0.41
C ALA A 90 9.90 -5.98 -0.37
N GLY A 91 10.21 -7.28 -0.32
CA GLY A 91 9.44 -8.33 -0.99
C GLY A 91 7.97 -8.44 -0.57
N GLU A 92 7.54 -7.82 0.53
CA GLU A 92 6.14 -7.82 0.97
C GLU A 92 5.26 -6.81 0.21
N SER A 93 5.86 -5.75 -0.34
CA SER A 93 5.13 -4.67 -1.02
C SER A 93 5.28 -4.71 -2.54
N VAL A 94 5.79 -5.81 -3.11
CA VAL A 94 6.02 -5.96 -4.57
C VAL A 94 4.73 -5.83 -5.38
N TYR A 95 3.59 -6.21 -4.80
CA TYR A 95 2.27 -6.10 -5.42
C TYR A 95 1.49 -4.83 -4.98
N ASP A 96 2.09 -3.95 -4.17
CA ASP A 96 1.42 -2.73 -3.73
C ASP A 96 1.58 -1.61 -4.77
N ARG A 97 0.51 -1.35 -5.53
CA ARG A 97 0.45 -0.27 -6.52
C ARG A 97 -0.66 0.74 -6.17
N PRO A 98 -0.38 1.89 -5.55
CA PRO A 98 0.91 2.33 -5.02
C PRO A 98 1.27 1.68 -3.65
N PHE A 99 2.54 1.74 -3.26
CA PHE A 99 3.00 1.26 -1.95
C PHE A 99 2.21 1.94 -0.79
N GLN A 100 1.98 1.21 0.30
CA GLN A 100 1.21 1.69 1.48
C GLN A 100 2.09 1.97 2.71
N TRP A 101 3.39 2.18 2.49
CA TRP A 101 4.29 2.61 3.56
C TRP A 101 3.86 4.00 4.03
N GLY A 102 3.65 4.16 5.33
CA GLY A 102 3.19 5.43 5.88
C GLY A 102 4.34 6.39 6.12
N SER A 103 4.03 7.68 6.07
CA SER A 103 4.92 8.77 6.45
C SER A 103 4.60 9.35 7.83
N LYS A 104 3.50 8.91 8.45
CA LYS A 104 3.00 9.38 9.75
C LYS A 104 2.34 8.23 10.52
N ARG A 105 2.37 8.31 11.85
CA ARG A 105 1.67 7.42 12.78
C ARG A 105 0.87 8.24 13.77
N THR A 106 -0.36 8.59 13.39
CA THR A 106 -1.37 9.06 14.36
C THR A 106 -1.99 7.85 15.05
N GLY A 107 -2.29 6.80 14.26
CA GLY A 107 -2.63 5.47 14.76
C GLY A 107 -1.42 4.51 14.69
N PRO A 108 -1.57 3.27 15.19
CA PRO A 108 -0.52 2.26 15.16
C PRO A 108 -0.16 1.81 13.73
N ASP A 109 1.02 1.21 13.56
CA ASP A 109 1.39 0.53 12.30
C ASP A 109 0.51 -0.71 12.07
N LEU A 110 0.08 -0.91 10.82
CA LEU A 110 -0.84 -1.97 10.42
C LEU A 110 -0.19 -3.12 9.63
N ALA A 111 1.13 -3.08 9.37
CA ALA A 111 1.81 -4.06 8.50
C ALA A 111 1.68 -5.52 8.99
N ARG A 112 1.27 -5.74 10.25
CA ARG A 112 1.12 -7.05 10.89
C ARG A 112 -0.19 -7.15 11.68
N VAL A 113 -1.22 -6.42 11.27
CA VAL A 113 -2.52 -6.44 11.97
C VAL A 113 -3.30 -7.72 11.70
N GLY A 114 -3.00 -8.42 10.60
CA GLY A 114 -3.66 -9.66 10.23
C GLY A 114 -3.67 -10.68 11.36
N GLY A 115 -4.86 -11.09 11.79
CA GLY A 115 -5.07 -12.07 12.86
C GLY A 115 -4.80 -11.57 14.28
N ARG A 116 -4.48 -10.28 14.48
CA ARG A 116 -4.35 -9.71 15.83
C ARG A 116 -5.70 -9.43 16.47
N TYR A 117 -6.71 -9.12 15.66
CA TYR A 117 -8.06 -8.80 16.09
C TYR A 117 -9.05 -9.65 15.28
N SER A 118 -10.24 -9.91 15.83
CA SER A 118 -11.31 -10.59 15.10
C SER A 118 -11.95 -9.65 14.08
N ASP A 119 -12.65 -10.22 13.10
CA ASP A 119 -13.42 -9.46 12.12
C ASP A 119 -14.50 -8.60 12.80
N ASP A 120 -15.17 -9.14 13.82
CA ASP A 120 -16.13 -8.39 14.65
C ASP A 120 -15.48 -7.19 15.34
N TRP A 121 -14.26 -7.34 15.86
CA TRP A 121 -13.54 -6.21 16.46
C TRP A 121 -13.25 -5.13 15.41
N HIS A 122 -12.80 -5.54 14.22
CA HIS A 122 -12.58 -4.60 13.13
C HIS A 122 -13.87 -3.90 12.70
N LEU A 123 -14.97 -4.62 12.60
CA LEU A 123 -16.29 -4.06 12.27
C LEU A 123 -16.71 -3.01 13.30
N ILE A 124 -16.72 -3.35 14.60
CA ILE A 124 -17.11 -2.42 15.66
C ILE A 124 -16.17 -1.21 15.69
N HIS A 125 -14.86 -1.44 15.60
CA HIS A 125 -13.87 -0.37 15.57
C HIS A 125 -14.04 0.55 14.36
N LEU A 126 -14.31 0.02 13.16
CA LEU A 126 -14.50 0.84 11.97
C LEU A 126 -15.84 1.59 11.99
N MET A 127 -16.90 1.00 12.55
CA MET A 127 -18.18 1.70 12.74
C MET A 127 -18.01 2.91 13.66
N ASN A 128 -17.38 2.70 14.83
CA ASN A 128 -17.07 3.77 15.78
C ASN A 128 -15.88 3.37 16.66
N PRO A 129 -14.68 3.90 16.40
CA PRO A 129 -13.46 3.49 17.11
C PRO A 129 -13.54 3.67 18.63
N ARG A 130 -14.34 4.64 19.10
CA ARG A 130 -14.48 4.96 20.52
C ARG A 130 -15.26 3.91 21.31
N ASP A 131 -15.96 3.00 20.65
CA ASP A 131 -16.71 1.94 21.32
C ASP A 131 -15.80 0.83 21.87
N VAL A 132 -14.62 0.65 21.27
CA VAL A 132 -13.62 -0.34 21.71
C VAL A 132 -12.32 0.30 22.19
N VAL A 133 -12.04 1.55 21.81
CA VAL A 133 -10.89 2.34 22.25
C VAL A 133 -11.37 3.76 22.58
N PRO A 134 -11.85 4.03 23.82
CA PRO A 134 -12.51 5.29 24.18
C PRO A 134 -11.71 6.57 23.86
N GLU A 135 -10.39 6.49 23.94
CA GLU A 135 -9.45 7.58 23.66
C GLU A 135 -9.09 7.73 22.18
N SER A 136 -9.65 6.90 21.29
CA SER A 136 -9.32 6.90 19.87
C SER A 136 -9.71 8.23 19.22
N ASN A 137 -8.76 8.79 18.46
CA ASN A 137 -8.98 9.94 17.60
C ASN A 137 -9.27 9.54 16.14
N MET A 138 -9.36 8.24 15.84
CA MET A 138 -9.70 7.75 14.50
C MET A 138 -11.16 8.10 14.17
N PRO A 139 -11.47 8.54 12.93
CA PRO A 139 -12.86 8.70 12.47
C PRO A 139 -13.62 7.37 12.44
N GLY A 140 -14.96 7.43 12.55
CA GLY A 140 -15.80 6.27 12.23
C GLY A 140 -16.15 6.27 10.75
N TYR A 141 -16.29 5.07 10.16
CA TYR A 141 -16.56 4.80 8.74
C TYR A 141 -17.85 3.97 8.54
N PRO A 142 -18.99 4.33 9.16
CA PRO A 142 -20.19 3.49 9.11
C PRO A 142 -20.78 3.32 7.70
N TRP A 143 -20.53 4.26 6.79
CA TRP A 143 -21.01 4.19 5.40
C TRP A 143 -20.46 2.99 4.63
N LEU A 144 -19.28 2.46 5.02
CA LEU A 144 -18.71 1.29 4.37
C LEU A 144 -19.55 0.02 4.57
N ALA A 145 -20.39 -0.02 5.61
CA ALA A 145 -21.26 -1.16 5.89
C ALA A 145 -22.49 -1.19 4.97
N GLU A 146 -22.81 -0.07 4.30
CA GLU A 146 -23.96 0.06 3.39
C GLU A 146 -23.52 0.10 1.92
N ALA A 147 -22.26 0.46 1.65
CA ALA A 147 -21.73 0.55 0.30
C ALA A 147 -21.36 -0.84 -0.25
N GLU A 148 -21.98 -1.22 -1.38
CA GLU A 148 -21.70 -2.47 -2.08
C GLU A 148 -20.52 -2.35 -3.05
N LEU A 149 -19.82 -3.46 -3.28
CA LEU A 149 -18.72 -3.53 -4.23
C LEU A 149 -19.19 -3.70 -5.67
N ASP A 150 -18.52 -3.01 -6.60
CA ASP A 150 -18.69 -3.21 -8.04
C ASP A 150 -17.75 -4.31 -8.56
N GLY A 151 -18.28 -5.52 -8.76
CA GLY A 151 -17.51 -6.66 -9.26
C GLY A 151 -16.89 -6.46 -10.63
N ALA A 152 -17.56 -5.74 -11.55
CA ALA A 152 -17.03 -5.47 -12.88
C ALA A 152 -15.82 -4.53 -12.82
N LEU A 153 -15.82 -3.58 -11.87
CA LEU A 153 -14.67 -2.74 -11.61
C LEU A 153 -13.48 -3.54 -11.05
N ILE A 154 -13.72 -4.50 -10.15
CA ILE A 154 -12.66 -5.34 -9.58
C ILE A 154 -12.01 -6.24 -10.64
N GLU A 155 -12.81 -6.87 -11.51
CA GLU A 155 -12.31 -7.64 -12.66
C GLU A 155 -11.37 -6.78 -13.53
N LYS A 156 -11.84 -5.59 -13.93
CA LYS A 156 -11.04 -4.65 -14.74
C LYS A 156 -9.73 -4.25 -14.06
N LYS A 157 -9.74 -4.04 -12.74
CA LYS A 157 -8.54 -3.70 -11.97
C LYS A 157 -7.55 -4.86 -11.92
N MET A 158 -8.02 -6.09 -11.72
CA MET A 158 -7.15 -7.27 -11.75
C MET A 158 -6.52 -7.46 -13.13
N SER A 159 -7.26 -7.27 -14.23
CA SER A 159 -6.68 -7.28 -15.60
C SER A 159 -5.63 -6.19 -15.81
N ALA A 160 -5.87 -4.98 -15.26
CA ALA A 160 -4.89 -3.90 -15.33
C ALA A 160 -3.62 -4.24 -14.55
N LEU A 161 -3.74 -4.83 -13.36
CA LEU A 161 -2.60 -5.27 -12.55
C LEU A 161 -1.85 -6.43 -13.22
N GLN A 162 -2.56 -7.36 -13.86
CA GLN A 162 -1.96 -8.42 -14.68
C GLN A 162 -1.08 -7.82 -15.80
N THR A 163 -1.56 -6.77 -16.47
CA THR A 163 -0.80 -6.03 -17.49
C THR A 163 0.45 -5.35 -16.90
N LEU A 164 0.41 -4.97 -15.63
CA LEU A 164 1.54 -4.37 -14.90
C LEU A 164 2.51 -5.39 -14.27
N GLY A 165 2.28 -6.69 -14.53
CA GLY A 165 3.17 -7.78 -14.14
C GLY A 165 2.76 -8.53 -12.88
N ASP A 166 1.58 -8.25 -12.30
CA ASP A 166 1.06 -9.07 -11.19
C ASP A 166 0.62 -10.44 -11.74
N PRO A 167 1.01 -11.56 -11.12
CA PRO A 167 0.75 -12.91 -11.66
C PRO A 167 -0.68 -13.40 -11.39
N TYR A 168 -1.70 -12.58 -11.67
CA TYR A 168 -3.10 -13.05 -11.69
C TYR A 168 -3.32 -13.99 -12.88
N THR A 169 -4.04 -15.07 -12.64
CA THR A 169 -4.52 -15.98 -13.68
C THR A 169 -5.84 -15.47 -14.28
N ASP A 170 -6.12 -15.83 -15.53
CA ASP A 170 -7.38 -15.48 -16.19
C ASP A 170 -8.59 -16.06 -15.44
N ALA A 171 -8.41 -17.20 -14.77
CA ALA A 171 -9.43 -17.81 -13.93
C ALA A 171 -9.72 -16.98 -12.66
N GLU A 172 -8.69 -16.43 -12.02
CA GLU A 172 -8.87 -15.54 -10.86
C GLU A 172 -9.56 -14.24 -11.26
N ILE A 173 -9.25 -13.70 -12.44
CA ILE A 173 -9.90 -12.50 -12.99
C ILE A 173 -11.38 -12.80 -13.30
N ALA A 174 -11.66 -13.89 -14.01
CA ALA A 174 -13.04 -14.28 -14.35
C ALA A 174 -13.90 -14.57 -13.11
N ALA A 175 -13.31 -15.06 -12.02
CA ALA A 175 -13.99 -15.31 -10.76
C ALA A 175 -14.11 -14.07 -9.86
N ALA A 176 -13.52 -12.93 -10.24
CA ALA A 176 -13.40 -11.76 -9.37
C ALA A 176 -14.76 -11.14 -9.01
N ALA A 177 -15.66 -11.01 -9.99
CA ALA A 177 -16.99 -10.44 -9.78
C ALA A 177 -17.83 -11.30 -8.82
N ASP A 178 -17.79 -12.63 -9.00
CA ASP A 178 -18.48 -13.57 -8.11
C ASP A 178 -17.90 -13.54 -6.68
N ALA A 179 -16.57 -13.41 -6.56
CA ALA A 179 -15.88 -13.36 -5.27
C ALA A 179 -16.24 -12.13 -4.41
N VAL A 180 -16.76 -11.07 -5.02
CA VAL A 180 -17.18 -9.83 -4.33
C VAL A 180 -18.68 -9.58 -4.40
N ALA A 181 -19.46 -10.50 -4.99
CA ALA A 181 -20.90 -10.33 -5.17
C ALA A 181 -21.62 -10.22 -3.81
N GLY A 182 -22.43 -9.17 -3.65
CA GLY A 182 -23.17 -8.89 -2.41
C GLY A 182 -22.30 -8.55 -1.20
N LYS A 183 -21.01 -8.28 -1.42
CA LYS A 183 -20.08 -7.85 -0.37
C LYS A 183 -20.05 -6.34 -0.25
N THR A 184 -19.90 -5.89 0.98
CA THR A 184 -19.78 -4.46 1.32
C THR A 184 -18.33 -4.01 1.29
N GLU A 185 -18.11 -2.70 1.17
CA GLU A 185 -16.80 -2.09 1.32
C GLU A 185 -16.19 -2.34 2.71
N MET A 186 -17.03 -2.44 3.76
CA MET A 186 -16.60 -2.79 5.11
C MET A 186 -16.00 -4.21 5.15
N GLU A 187 -16.70 -5.20 4.60
CA GLU A 187 -16.18 -6.57 4.51
C GLU A 187 -14.89 -6.63 3.70
N ALA A 188 -14.79 -5.86 2.61
CA ALA A 188 -13.58 -5.76 1.81
C ALA A 188 -12.41 -5.21 2.62
N LEU A 189 -12.62 -4.08 3.31
CA LEU A 189 -11.60 -3.43 4.14
C LEU A 189 -11.12 -4.36 5.27
N ILE A 190 -12.04 -5.06 5.93
CA ILE A 190 -11.70 -6.06 6.95
C ILE A 190 -10.87 -7.19 6.33
N ALA A 191 -11.27 -7.72 5.18
CA ALA A 191 -10.51 -8.77 4.49
C ALA A 191 -9.09 -8.33 4.14
N TYR A 192 -8.91 -7.08 3.68
CA TYR A 192 -7.59 -6.50 3.43
C TYR A 192 -6.76 -6.42 4.71
N LEU A 193 -7.31 -5.85 5.79
CA LEU A 193 -6.62 -5.73 7.08
C LEU A 193 -6.23 -7.11 7.64
N GLN A 194 -7.08 -8.12 7.50
CA GLN A 194 -6.80 -9.49 7.93
C GLN A 194 -5.68 -10.16 7.14
N GLY A 195 -5.47 -9.77 5.88
CA GLY A 195 -4.38 -10.25 5.03
C GLY A 195 -3.02 -9.66 5.39
N LEU A 196 -2.96 -8.49 6.02
CA LEU A 196 -1.71 -7.76 6.26
C LEU A 196 -0.75 -8.53 7.16
N GLY A 197 0.41 -8.89 6.59
CA GLY A 197 1.55 -9.44 7.33
C GLY A 197 1.47 -10.92 7.68
N ARG A 198 0.46 -11.65 7.20
CA ARG A 198 0.25 -13.08 7.49
C ARG A 198 1.41 -13.97 7.00
N ALA A 199 1.99 -13.67 5.85
CA ALA A 199 3.08 -14.47 5.29
C ALA A 199 4.37 -14.46 6.13
N ARG A 200 4.53 -13.47 7.03
CA ARG A 200 5.73 -13.32 7.89
C ARG A 200 5.40 -13.13 9.37
N SER A 201 4.15 -13.36 9.78
CA SER A 201 3.82 -13.46 11.20
C SER A 201 4.39 -14.77 11.70
N GLY A 202 5.54 -14.74 12.37
CA GLY A 202 6.11 -15.89 13.07
C GLY A 202 5.30 -16.29 14.32
N ARG A 203 3.98 -16.38 14.18
CA ARG A 203 3.00 -16.85 15.16
C ARG A 203 2.10 -17.88 14.50
#